data_AF-A0A1F6ZBX6-F1
#
_entry.id   AF-A0A1F6ZBX6-F1
#
_cell.length_a   1.000
_cell.length_b   1.000
_cell.length_c   1.000
_cell.angle_alpha   90.00
_cell.angle_beta   90.00
_cell.angle_gamma   90.00
#
_symmetry.space_group_name_H-M   'P 1'
#
loop_
_entity.id
_entity.type
_entity.pdbx_description
1 polymer ?
#
loop_
_entity_poly.entity_id
_entity_poly.type
_entity_poly.pdbx_seq_one_letter_code
_entity_poly.pdbx_strand_id
1 'polypeptide(L)'
;MTFAEMQLGKNGLTNNFIQTLKSSFQTHENIRISVLKSARDPACKNSTSTPRNRSTPDLASLSLSSTPRNRSAGHDKEKIKQYSEEILDKLGKNYTAKLIGFKIILKKWRKEQR
;
A
#
# COMPACT_ATOMS: atom_id res chain seq x y z
N MET A 1 -3.73 27.70 0.45
CA MET A 1 -4.08 26.26 0.53
C MET A 1 -2.97 25.54 1.28
N THR A 2 -3.26 25.03 2.47
CA THR A 2 -2.31 24.26 3.28
C THR A 2 -2.49 22.78 3.01
N PHE A 3 -1.38 22.06 2.85
CA PHE A 3 -1.37 20.61 2.67
C PHE A 3 -1.08 19.97 4.02
N ALA A 4 -1.82 18.91 4.38
CA ALA A 4 -1.45 18.08 5.52
C ALA A 4 -0.44 17.02 5.06
N GLU A 5 0.66 16.85 5.79
CA GLU A 5 1.60 15.75 5.58
C GLU A 5 1.45 14.73 6.70
N MET A 6 1.30 13.46 6.35
CA MET A 6 1.25 12.34 7.26
C MET A 6 2.23 11.25 6.83
N GLN A 7 2.65 10.42 7.78
CA GLN A 7 3.60 9.35 7.52
C GLN A 7 3.02 8.01 7.92
N LEU A 8 3.16 7.01 7.03
CA LEU A 8 2.85 5.62 7.33
C LEU A 8 4.12 4.89 7.78
N GLY A 9 4.09 4.41 9.02
CA GLY A 9 5.14 3.61 9.63
C GLY A 9 4.93 2.10 9.49
N LYS A 10 5.68 1.34 10.28
CA LYS A 10 5.68 -0.14 10.27
C LYS A 10 4.31 -0.76 10.53
N ASN A 11 3.45 -0.07 11.28
CA ASN A 11 2.11 -0.53 11.65
C ASN A 11 1.09 -0.42 10.50
N GLY A 12 1.46 0.23 9.38
CA GLY A 12 0.59 0.36 8.21
C GLY A 12 -0.73 1.10 8.50
N LEU A 13 -1.78 0.70 7.80
CA LEU A 13 -3.12 1.30 7.82
C LEU A 13 -3.97 0.78 8.99
N THR A 14 -3.74 1.37 10.15
CA THR A 14 -4.55 1.10 11.36
C THR A 14 -5.87 1.87 11.36
N ASN A 15 -6.87 1.39 12.10
CA ASN A 15 -8.17 2.07 12.23
C ASN A 15 -8.03 3.47 12.83
N ASN A 16 -7.09 3.65 13.77
CA ASN A 16 -6.78 4.96 14.33
C ASN A 16 -6.29 5.93 13.24
N PHE A 17 -5.42 5.45 12.34
CA PHE A 17 -4.94 6.28 11.22
C PHE A 17 -6.08 6.73 10.30
N ILE A 18 -7.07 5.87 10.05
CA ILE A 18 -8.27 6.23 9.27
C ILE A 18 -9.11 7.29 9.99
N GLN A 19 -9.24 7.19 11.31
CA GLN A 19 -9.92 8.20 12.10
C GLN A 19 -9.18 9.55 12.03
N THR A 20 -7.85 9.54 12.16
CA THR A 20 -7.02 10.74 11.97
C THR A 20 -7.20 11.33 10.57
N LEU A 21 -7.20 10.51 9.52
CA LEU A 21 -7.47 10.94 8.15
C LEU A 21 -8.80 11.68 8.03
N LYS A 22 -9.88 11.10 8.56
CA LYS A 22 -11.21 11.72 8.55
C LYS A 22 -11.22 13.08 9.23
N SER A 23 -10.55 13.22 10.37
CA SER A 23 -10.40 14.51 11.07
C SER A 23 -9.59 15.52 10.26
N SER A 24 -8.46 15.11 9.68
CA SER A 24 -7.62 15.97 8.85
C SER A 24 -8.37 16.48 7.60
N PHE A 25 -9.29 15.69 7.04
CA PHE A 25 -10.12 16.06 5.90
C PHE A 25 -11.22 17.09 6.21
N GLN A 26 -11.43 17.46 7.47
CA GLN A 26 -12.31 18.56 7.85
C GLN A 26 -11.61 19.91 7.66
N THR A 27 -10.31 19.96 7.97
CA THR A 27 -9.49 21.18 7.91
C THR A 27 -8.82 21.35 6.54
N HIS A 28 -8.38 20.25 5.92
CA HIS A 28 -7.60 20.28 4.69
C HIS A 28 -8.25 19.42 3.59
N GLU A 29 -8.26 19.94 2.36
CA GLU A 29 -8.77 19.19 1.20
C GLU A 29 -7.71 18.25 0.59
N ASN A 30 -6.43 18.56 0.78
CA ASN A 30 -5.30 17.85 0.19
C ASN A 30 -4.38 17.30 1.28
N ILE A 31 -4.14 15.99 1.23
CA ILE A 31 -3.31 15.26 2.20
C ILE A 31 -2.23 14.49 1.44
N ARG A 32 -0.99 14.54 1.94
CA ARG A 32 0.14 13.77 1.43
C ARG A 32 0.55 12.74 2.46
N ILE A 33 0.53 11.47 2.09
CA ILE A 33 0.93 10.36 2.94
C ILE A 33 2.26 9.83 2.44
N SER A 34 3.30 9.94 3.25
CA SER A 34 4.63 9.40 2.95
C SER A 34 4.74 7.99 3.53
N VAL A 35 4.93 6.98 2.67
CA VAL A 35 5.13 5.59 3.12
C VAL A 35 6.60 5.35 3.40
N LEU A 36 6.96 4.95 4.62
CA LEU A 36 8.35 4.62 4.96
C LEU A 36 8.83 3.34 4.28
N LYS A 37 10.15 3.23 4.05
CA LYS A 37 10.77 2.02 3.45
C LYS A 37 10.54 0.78 4.33
N SER A 38 10.48 0.98 5.64
CA SER A 38 10.22 -0.07 6.64
C SER A 38 8.83 -0.72 6.53
N ALA A 39 7.85 -0.05 5.93
CA ALA A 39 6.54 -0.64 5.64
C ALA A 39 6.54 -1.43 4.30
N ARG A 40 7.44 -1.05 3.39
CA ARG A 40 7.47 -1.57 2.01
C ARG A 40 8.30 -2.83 1.87
N ASP A 41 9.40 -2.96 2.60
CA ASP A 41 10.24 -4.15 2.54
C ASP A 41 10.21 -4.91 3.87
N PRO A 42 9.49 -6.04 3.97
CA PRO A 42 9.52 -6.89 5.16
C PRO A 42 10.70 -7.88 5.11
N ALA A 43 11.50 -7.90 4.04
CA ALA A 43 12.53 -8.93 3.79
C ALA A 43 13.81 -8.71 4.61
N CYS A 44 13.99 -7.56 5.27
CA CYS A 44 14.98 -7.43 6.34
C CYS A 44 14.39 -7.83 7.69
N LYS A 45 13.83 -9.05 7.77
CA LYS A 45 13.86 -9.83 9.01
C LYS A 45 14.88 -10.93 8.83
N ASN A 46 16.06 -10.64 9.38
CA ASN A 46 17.01 -11.61 9.94
C ASN A 46 17.70 -12.53 8.91
N SER A 47 19.01 -12.34 8.79
CA SER A 47 19.95 -13.40 8.43
C SER A 47 19.70 -14.61 9.34
N THR A 48 18.85 -15.52 8.90
CA THR A 48 18.67 -16.82 9.52
C THR A 48 19.11 -17.81 8.45
N SER A 49 20.24 -18.46 8.74
CA SER A 49 20.83 -19.55 7.97
C SER A 49 19.76 -20.50 7.44
N THR A 50 19.67 -20.60 6.12
CA THR A 50 18.91 -21.67 5.46
C THR A 50 19.61 -23.01 5.75
N PRO A 51 18.97 -24.04 6.35
CA PRO A 51 19.43 -25.40 6.12
C PRO A 51 18.94 -25.80 4.74
N ARG A 52 19.92 -26.01 3.86
CA ARG A 52 19.78 -26.62 2.56
C ARG A 52 19.38 -28.08 2.80
N ASN A 53 18.14 -28.45 2.53
CA ASN A 53 17.85 -29.86 2.27
C ASN A 53 16.92 -30.02 1.07
N ARG A 54 17.39 -30.90 0.20
CA ARG A 54 17.02 -31.12 -1.19
C ARG A 54 16.34 -32.48 -1.23
N SER A 55 15.09 -32.52 -1.68
CA SER A 55 14.48 -33.73 -2.22
C SER A 55 13.34 -33.32 -3.14
N THR A 56 13.46 -33.74 -4.39
CA THR A 56 12.65 -33.39 -5.57
C THR A 56 11.41 -34.33 -5.67
N PRO A 57 10.70 -34.39 -6.82
CA PRO A 57 9.38 -33.81 -7.02
C PRO A 57 8.28 -34.89 -7.22
N ASP A 58 7.00 -34.51 -7.22
CA ASP A 58 5.98 -35.31 -7.90
C ASP A 58 5.00 -34.44 -8.67
N LEU A 59 4.56 -34.99 -9.78
CA LEU A 59 3.87 -34.42 -10.93
C LEU A 59 2.37 -34.18 -10.68
N ALA A 60 1.79 -33.38 -11.58
CA ALA A 60 0.36 -33.15 -11.83
C ALA A 60 -0.33 -32.20 -10.80
N SER A 61 -1.14 -31.23 -11.20
CA SER A 61 -2.09 -31.17 -12.31
C SER A 61 -2.42 -29.72 -12.72
N LEU A 62 -2.70 -29.56 -14.01
CA LEU A 62 -3.06 -28.32 -14.72
C LEU A 62 -4.30 -27.59 -14.17
N SER A 63 -4.19 -26.27 -14.01
CA SER A 63 -5.25 -25.33 -14.41
C SER A 63 -4.62 -24.01 -14.87
N LEU A 64 -4.93 -23.62 -16.12
CA LEU A 64 -4.49 -22.39 -16.75
C LEU A 64 -5.18 -21.18 -16.08
N SER A 65 -4.41 -20.40 -15.33
CA SER A 65 -4.55 -18.94 -15.38
C SER A 65 -3.15 -18.34 -15.45
N SER A 66 -2.69 -18.19 -16.68
CA SER A 66 -1.44 -17.54 -17.04
C SER A 66 -1.49 -16.07 -16.61
N THR A 67 -0.91 -15.77 -15.44
CA THR A 67 -0.28 -14.47 -15.21
C THR A 67 1.23 -14.71 -15.11
N PRO A 68 2.06 -14.05 -15.94
CA PRO A 68 3.50 -14.24 -15.91
C PRO A 68 4.06 -13.72 -14.58
N ARG A 69 4.60 -14.62 -13.77
CA ARG A 69 5.41 -14.29 -12.58
C ARG A 69 6.78 -13.78 -13.04
N ASN A 70 6.86 -12.49 -13.35
CA ASN A 70 8.14 -11.80 -13.46
C ASN A 70 8.48 -11.12 -12.12
N ARG A 71 9.34 -11.78 -11.34
CA ARG A 71 9.93 -11.24 -10.11
C ARG A 71 11.09 -10.31 -10.48
N SER A 72 11.16 -9.14 -9.83
CA SER A 72 12.33 -8.63 -9.07
C SER A 72 12.41 -7.10 -8.91
N ALA A 73 11.57 -6.30 -9.59
CA ALA A 73 11.74 -4.83 -9.60
C ALA A 73 10.60 -3.99 -8.97
N GLY A 74 9.55 -4.63 -8.42
CA GLY A 74 8.27 -3.95 -8.16
C GLY A 74 7.69 -3.98 -6.74
N HIS A 75 8.30 -4.68 -5.77
CA HIS A 75 7.65 -4.97 -4.48
C HIS A 75 7.18 -3.72 -3.70
N ASP A 76 7.92 -2.61 -3.80
CA ASP A 76 7.50 -1.36 -3.16
C ASP A 76 6.21 -0.78 -3.75
N LYS A 77 6.05 -0.85 -5.08
CA LYS A 77 4.92 -0.24 -5.79
C LYS A 77 3.63 -1.02 -5.59
N GLU A 78 3.70 -2.34 -5.50
CA GLU A 78 2.54 -3.22 -5.27
C GLU A 78 1.88 -2.94 -3.91
N LYS A 79 2.68 -2.82 -2.84
CA LYS A 79 2.14 -2.49 -1.51
C LYS A 79 1.54 -1.09 -1.44
N ILE A 80 2.16 -0.12 -2.11
CA ILE A 80 1.62 1.24 -2.16
C ILE A 80 0.25 1.25 -2.86
N LYS A 81 0.07 0.43 -3.90
CA LYS A 81 -1.24 0.24 -4.54
C LYS A 81 -2.24 -0.38 -3.58
N GLN A 82 -1.88 -1.47 -2.89
CA GLN A 82 -2.74 -2.10 -1.88
C GLN A 82 -3.19 -1.11 -0.81
N TYR A 83 -2.26 -0.32 -0.25
CA TYR A 83 -2.59 0.71 0.72
C TYR A 83 -3.49 1.81 0.15
N SER A 84 -3.30 2.19 -1.11
CA SER A 84 -4.16 3.15 -1.78
C SER A 84 -5.59 2.63 -1.93
N GLU A 85 -5.75 1.36 -2.29
CA GLU A 85 -7.06 0.71 -2.43
C GLU A 85 -7.76 0.62 -1.07
N GLU A 86 -7.08 0.11 -0.03
CA GLU A 86 -7.63 0.04 1.32
C GLU A 86 -8.05 1.41 1.88
N ILE A 87 -7.29 2.47 1.58
CA ILE A 87 -7.64 3.83 1.98
C ILE A 87 -8.93 4.26 1.28
N LEU A 88 -9.03 4.04 -0.03
CA LEU A 88 -10.23 4.41 -0.80
C LEU A 88 -11.47 3.65 -0.32
N ASP A 89 -11.35 2.36 -0.01
CA ASP A 89 -12.46 1.57 0.51
C ASP A 89 -12.97 2.09 1.86
N LYS A 90 -12.06 2.50 2.76
CA LYS A 90 -12.42 3.01 4.09
C LYS A 90 -12.93 4.45 4.09
N LEU A 91 -12.60 5.24 3.06
CA LEU A 91 -12.97 6.66 2.93
C LEU A 91 -14.20 6.87 2.02
N GLY A 92 -14.33 6.09 0.95
CA GLY A 92 -15.42 6.15 -0.03
C GLY A 92 -15.08 6.91 -1.33
N LYS A 93 -16.06 6.98 -2.23
CA LYS A 93 -15.96 7.50 -3.61
C LYS A 93 -15.75 9.02 -3.74
N ASN A 94 -15.75 9.74 -2.63
CA ASN A 94 -15.55 11.19 -2.58
C ASN A 94 -14.08 11.61 -2.61
N TYR A 95 -13.17 10.63 -2.68
CA TYR A 95 -11.74 10.83 -2.58
C TYR A 95 -11.04 10.30 -3.82
N THR A 96 -9.99 11.00 -4.25
CA THR A 96 -9.09 10.51 -5.29
C THR A 96 -7.71 10.33 -4.70
N ALA A 97 -7.11 9.18 -4.97
CA ALA A 97 -5.73 8.88 -4.62
C ALA A 97 -4.84 8.98 -5.87
N LYS A 98 -3.73 9.71 -5.76
CA LYS A 98 -2.67 9.75 -6.75
C LYS A 98 -1.40 9.20 -6.14
N LEU A 99 -0.83 8.19 -6.79
CA LEU A 99 0.44 7.60 -6.39
C LEU A 99 1.60 8.38 -7.01
N ILE A 100 2.49 8.92 -6.18
CA ILE A 100 3.71 9.60 -6.61
C ILE A 100 4.90 8.96 -5.89
N GLY A 101 5.55 8.01 -6.56
CA GLY A 101 6.68 7.27 -5.98
C GLY A 101 6.24 6.52 -4.72
N PHE A 102 6.80 6.90 -3.57
CA PHE A 102 6.43 6.37 -2.25
C PHE A 102 5.38 7.20 -1.50
N LYS A 103 4.92 8.31 -2.09
CA LYS A 103 3.90 9.17 -1.51
C LYS A 103 2.53 8.89 -2.14
N ILE A 104 1.51 8.82 -1.30
CA ILE A 104 0.11 8.75 -1.71
C ILE A 104 -0.49 10.13 -1.48
N ILE A 105 -0.94 10.79 -2.54
CA ILE A 105 -1.63 12.07 -2.44
C ILE A 105 -3.12 11.79 -2.47
N LEU A 106 -3.82 12.18 -1.41
CA LEU A 106 -5.26 12.11 -1.32
C LEU A 106 -5.84 13.51 -1.50
N LYS A 107 -6.84 13.60 -2.36
CA LYS A 107 -7.64 14.81 -2.55
C LYS A 107 -9.10 14.50 -2.28
N LYS A 108 -9.70 15.31 -1.42
CA LYS A 108 -11.15 15.30 -1.17
C LYS A 108 -11.84 16.16 -2.22
N TRP A 109 -12.91 15.63 -2.80
CA TRP A 109 -13.76 16.37 -3.73
C TRP A 109 -15.05 16.82 -3.07
N ARG A 110 -15.56 17.98 -3.51
CA ARG A 110 -16.87 18.51 -3.08
C ARG A 110 -18.03 17.76 -3.73
N LYS A 111 -17.80 17.13 -4.89
CA LYS A 111 -18.76 16.30 -5.63
C LYS A 111 -18.18 14.90 -5.76
N GLU A 112 -19.01 13.87 -5.64
CA GLU A 112 -18.61 12.48 -5.85
C GLU A 112 -17.94 12.34 -7.23
N GLN A 113 -16.77 11.72 -7.27
CA GLN A 113 -16.06 11.45 -8.52
C GLN A 113 -16.40 10.01 -8.93
N ARG A 114 -16.97 9.86 -10.13
CA ARG A 114 -17.50 8.62 -10.68
C ARG A 114 -16.41 7.80 -11.38
#